data_AF-A0A7S1MEX0-F1
#
_entry.id   AF-A0A7S1MEX0-F1
#
_cell.length_a   1.000
_cell.length_b   1.000
_cell.length_c   1.000
_cell.angle_alpha   90.00
_cell.angle_beta   90.00
_cell.angle_gamma   90.00
#
_symmetry.space_group_name_H-M   'P 1'
#
loop_
_entity.id
_entity.type
_entity.pdbx_description
1 polymer ?
#
loop_
_entity_poly.entity_id
_entity_poly.type
_entity_poly.pdbx_seq_one_letter_code
_entity_poly.pdbx_strand_id
1 'polypeptide(L)'
;DGGGAWEPYQRGHRLPEALAAHIQQAVSIATEDSTAVVVFSGGQTRTDAAARSEAQSYLDLAIANDIPGAKALLGDTTPPSGSADDAPATTPKGRRIFVDDFARDSYENVIFSIARFAEVTGGRTPQRITVVGFAYKEKRFLELHRHAIRFPPDRFSYVGIDEPSLRPDEHATATNRPLSDAKTMARVKQDLYMCRLGLATRRKRNPNRRAVPYYLTAPAELRALLLHCGPELFQGQLPWDPRATEPQP
;
A
#
# COMPACT_ATOMS: atom_id res chain seq x y z
N ASP A 1 -6.97 -22.97 12.30
CA ASP A 1 -8.22 -22.40 11.76
C ASP A 1 -8.29 -20.87 11.85
N GLY A 2 -7.32 -20.19 11.22
CA GLY A 2 -7.23 -18.72 11.19
C GLY A 2 -7.83 -18.14 9.92
N GLY A 3 -9.13 -17.82 9.94
CA GLY A 3 -9.84 -17.22 8.81
C GLY A 3 -9.38 -15.79 8.55
N GLY A 4 -8.50 -15.60 7.56
CA GLY A 4 -8.08 -14.28 7.07
C GLY A 4 -9.20 -13.50 6.37
N ALA A 5 -9.01 -12.17 6.29
CA ALA A 5 -9.99 -11.17 5.89
C ALA A 5 -10.22 -11.09 4.36
N TRP A 6 -10.78 -12.13 3.72
CA TRP A 6 -10.74 -12.26 2.25
C TRP A 6 -12.09 -12.10 1.50
N GLU A 7 -12.10 -11.49 0.30
CA GLU A 7 -13.27 -11.34 -0.60
C GLU A 7 -13.76 -12.69 -1.20
N PRO A 8 -14.99 -12.79 -1.74
CA PRO A 8 -15.52 -14.06 -2.27
C PRO A 8 -14.71 -14.69 -3.42
N TYR A 9 -14.08 -13.89 -4.30
CA TYR A 9 -13.19 -14.42 -5.35
C TYR A 9 -11.86 -14.97 -4.79
N GLN A 10 -11.55 -14.63 -3.53
CA GLN A 10 -10.36 -15.07 -2.81
C GLN A 10 -10.57 -16.42 -2.10
N ARG A 11 -11.80 -16.97 -2.14
CA ARG A 11 -12.13 -18.32 -1.67
C ARG A 11 -12.08 -19.28 -2.85
N GLY A 12 -10.95 -19.98 -3.01
CA GLY A 12 -10.77 -21.00 -4.06
C GLY A 12 -9.38 -21.04 -4.69
N HIS A 13 -8.56 -20.01 -4.48
CA HIS A 13 -7.19 -19.93 -4.98
C HIS A 13 -6.20 -20.00 -3.80
N ARG A 14 -4.97 -20.47 -4.02
CA ARG A 14 -3.86 -20.52 -3.04
C ARG A 14 -3.31 -19.10 -2.79
N LEU A 15 -4.22 -18.15 -2.54
CA LEU A 15 -3.97 -16.77 -2.20
C LEU A 15 -2.86 -16.58 -1.15
N PRO A 16 -2.72 -17.42 -0.10
CA PRO A 16 -1.58 -17.31 0.82
C PRO A 16 -0.21 -17.37 0.14
N GLU A 17 -0.05 -18.13 -0.95
CA GLU A 17 1.20 -18.26 -1.69
C GLU A 17 1.52 -17.01 -2.50
N ALA A 18 0.52 -16.44 -3.18
CA ALA A 18 0.68 -15.16 -3.88
C ALA A 18 1.05 -14.03 -2.91
N LEU A 19 0.41 -13.99 -1.74
CA LEU A 19 0.73 -13.01 -0.70
C LEU A 19 2.13 -13.21 -0.13
N ALA A 20 2.55 -14.45 0.14
CA ALA A 20 3.90 -14.76 0.57
C ALA A 20 4.95 -14.34 -0.48
N ALA A 21 4.67 -14.57 -1.78
CA ALA A 21 5.52 -14.12 -2.87
C ALA A 21 5.60 -12.58 -2.96
N HIS A 22 4.49 -11.86 -2.77
CA HIS A 22 4.51 -10.40 -2.67
C HIS A 22 5.40 -9.91 -1.53
N ILE A 23 5.24 -10.51 -0.34
CA ILE A 23 6.04 -10.18 0.85
C ILE A 23 7.52 -10.44 0.58
N GLN A 24 7.85 -11.63 0.07
CA GLN A 24 9.23 -12.02 -0.23
C GLN A 24 9.89 -11.07 -1.23
N GLN A 25 9.18 -10.70 -2.30
CA GLN A 25 9.69 -9.77 -3.30
C GLN A 25 9.91 -8.37 -2.71
N ALA A 26 8.96 -7.85 -1.93
CA ALA A 26 9.10 -6.54 -1.28
C ALA A 26 10.26 -6.51 -0.29
N VAL A 27 10.43 -7.58 0.51
CA VAL A 27 11.54 -7.72 1.46
C VAL A 27 12.87 -7.81 0.72
N SER A 28 12.97 -8.62 -0.34
CA SER A 28 14.20 -8.75 -1.15
C SER A 28 14.68 -7.39 -1.68
N ILE A 29 13.77 -6.63 -2.29
CA ILE A 29 14.07 -5.27 -2.80
C ILE A 29 14.58 -4.37 -1.67
N ALA A 30 13.93 -4.39 -0.49
CA ALA A 30 14.33 -3.57 0.64
C ALA A 30 15.61 -4.04 1.34
N THR A 31 16.00 -5.31 1.19
CA THR A 31 17.30 -5.79 1.67
C THR A 31 18.46 -5.37 0.78
N GLU A 32 18.22 -5.16 -0.52
CA GLU A 32 19.23 -4.68 -1.48
C GLU A 32 19.48 -3.17 -1.37
N ASP A 33 18.51 -2.40 -0.87
CA ASP A 33 18.63 -0.96 -0.64
C ASP A 33 18.49 -0.62 0.86
N SER A 34 19.60 -0.27 1.50
CA SER A 34 19.63 0.11 2.93
C SER A 34 18.74 1.30 3.31
N THR A 35 18.34 2.12 2.34
CA THR A 35 17.47 3.30 2.53
C THR A 35 16.00 3.01 2.27
N ALA A 36 15.67 1.84 1.70
CA ALA A 36 14.31 1.46 1.38
C ALA A 36 13.52 1.03 2.62
N VAL A 37 12.22 1.34 2.58
CA VAL A 37 11.24 0.99 3.60
C VAL A 37 10.10 0.22 2.93
N VAL A 38 9.67 -0.88 3.54
CA VAL A 38 8.49 -1.64 3.14
C VAL A 38 7.28 -1.10 3.90
N VAL A 39 6.25 -0.71 3.16
CA VAL A 39 4.94 -0.38 3.72
C VAL A 39 3.93 -1.38 3.17
N PHE A 40 3.41 -2.26 4.03
CA PHE A 40 2.22 -3.04 3.69
C PHE A 40 1.00 -2.14 3.86
N SER A 41 0.16 -2.01 2.83
CA SER A 41 -0.98 -1.10 2.85
C SER A 41 -2.27 -1.80 2.48
N GLY A 42 -3.29 -1.58 3.30
CA GLY A 42 -4.62 -2.15 3.12
C GLY A 42 -5.36 -2.21 4.46
N GLY A 43 -6.56 -1.64 4.51
CA GLY A 43 -7.30 -1.44 5.74
C GLY A 43 -8.19 -2.60 6.16
N GLN A 44 -8.97 -2.36 7.21
CA GLN A 44 -9.95 -3.30 7.73
C GLN A 44 -11.22 -3.26 6.87
N THR A 45 -11.40 -4.24 6.00
CA THR A 45 -12.50 -4.23 5.03
C THR A 45 -13.72 -5.06 5.44
N ARG A 46 -13.65 -5.81 6.56
CA ARG A 46 -14.71 -6.74 7.00
C ARG A 46 -15.07 -6.58 8.48
N THR A 47 -16.32 -6.91 8.83
CA THR A 47 -16.90 -6.83 10.18
C THR A 47 -16.56 -8.02 11.07
N ASP A 48 -16.20 -9.16 10.48
CA ASP A 48 -16.04 -10.47 11.13
C ASP A 48 -14.58 -10.83 11.49
N ALA A 49 -13.62 -10.33 10.74
CA ALA A 49 -12.20 -10.63 10.92
C ALA A 49 -11.54 -9.78 12.02
N ALA A 50 -11.96 -9.93 13.29
CA ALA A 50 -11.26 -9.43 14.50
C ALA A 50 -10.66 -7.99 14.43
N ALA A 51 -11.21 -7.10 13.60
CA ALA A 51 -10.59 -5.82 13.25
C ALA A 51 -9.12 -5.91 12.73
N ARG A 52 -8.69 -7.01 12.10
CA ARG A 52 -7.38 -7.09 11.43
C ARG A 52 -7.45 -6.47 10.04
N SER A 53 -6.45 -5.66 9.69
CA SER A 53 -6.31 -5.06 8.36
C SER A 53 -5.65 -6.03 7.37
N GLU A 54 -5.79 -5.76 6.07
CA GLU A 54 -5.03 -6.49 5.04
C GLU A 54 -3.52 -6.29 5.23
N ALA A 55 -3.08 -5.05 5.53
CA ALA A 55 -1.68 -4.72 5.81
C ALA A 55 -1.10 -5.52 6.99
N GLN A 56 -1.85 -5.63 8.09
CA GLN A 56 -1.42 -6.41 9.24
C GLN A 56 -1.33 -7.90 8.89
N SER A 57 -2.20 -8.39 8.00
CA SER A 57 -2.13 -9.78 7.52
C SER A 57 -0.85 -10.06 6.73
N TYR A 58 -0.35 -9.09 5.96
CA TYR A 58 0.97 -9.19 5.30
C TYR A 58 2.11 -9.27 6.33
N LEU A 59 2.09 -8.43 7.36
CA LEU A 59 3.09 -8.45 8.42
C LEU A 59 3.06 -9.78 9.20
N ASP A 60 1.87 -10.25 9.57
CA ASP A 60 1.67 -11.51 10.28
C ASP A 60 2.18 -12.70 9.44
N LEU A 61 1.92 -12.71 8.13
CA LEU A 61 2.45 -13.72 7.21
C LEU A 61 3.98 -13.65 7.07
N ALA A 62 4.56 -12.45 7.02
CA ALA A 62 6.01 -12.28 6.95
C ALA A 62 6.72 -12.91 8.16
N ILE A 63 6.14 -12.72 9.35
CA ILE A 63 6.64 -13.27 10.62
C ILE A 63 6.38 -14.77 10.68
N ALA A 64 5.15 -15.21 10.42
CA ALA A 64 4.75 -16.61 10.59
C ALA A 64 5.44 -17.57 9.61
N ASN A 65 5.94 -17.08 8.47
CA ASN A 65 6.64 -17.89 7.47
C ASN A 65 8.16 -17.66 7.47
N ASP A 66 8.72 -16.96 8.47
CA ASP A 66 10.16 -16.67 8.58
C ASP A 66 10.76 -16.16 7.26
N ILE A 67 10.07 -15.23 6.59
CA ILE A 67 10.51 -14.75 5.27
C ILE A 67 11.95 -14.22 5.35
N PRO A 68 12.88 -14.72 4.51
CA PRO A 68 14.29 -14.31 4.56
C PRO A 68 14.45 -12.79 4.50
N GLY A 69 15.24 -12.24 5.42
CA GLY A 69 15.47 -10.79 5.52
C GLY A 69 14.40 -10.01 6.30
N ALA A 70 13.18 -10.54 6.47
CA ALA A 70 12.09 -9.82 7.14
C ALA A 70 12.43 -9.48 8.60
N LYS A 71 13.01 -10.44 9.35
CA LYS A 71 13.45 -10.22 10.73
C LYS A 71 14.47 -9.07 10.85
N ALA A 72 15.41 -8.97 9.91
CA ALA A 72 16.39 -7.88 9.90
C ALA A 72 15.73 -6.52 9.66
N LEU A 73 14.71 -6.47 8.79
CA LEU A 73 13.94 -5.26 8.51
C LEU A 73 12.93 -4.92 9.62
N LEU A 74 12.54 -5.85 10.48
CA LEU A 74 11.68 -5.54 11.63
C LEU A 74 12.42 -4.79 12.75
N GLY A 75 13.76 -4.76 12.67
CA GLY A 75 14.62 -4.11 13.65
C GLY A 75 14.74 -4.91 14.95
N ASP A 76 15.57 -4.42 15.86
CA ASP A 76 15.72 -5.03 17.18
C ASP A 76 14.54 -4.64 18.08
N THR A 77 13.71 -5.62 18.45
CA THR A 77 12.56 -5.41 19.32
C THR A 77 12.92 -5.48 20.80
N THR A 78 14.20 -5.61 21.16
CA THR A 78 14.60 -5.52 22.56
C THR A 78 14.23 -4.14 23.11
N PRO A 79 13.44 -4.07 24.20
CA PRO A 79 13.16 -2.80 24.85
C PRO A 79 14.49 -2.15 25.23
N PRO A 80 14.67 -0.83 25.06
CA PRO A 80 15.83 -0.15 25.59
C PRO A 80 15.91 -0.46 27.10
N SER A 81 17.09 -0.83 27.59
CA SER A 81 17.33 -1.21 28.99
C SER A 81 17.29 -0.02 29.98
N GLY A 82 16.55 1.05 29.63
CA GLY A 82 16.32 2.24 30.45
C GLY A 82 14.89 2.31 30.97
N SER A 83 14.68 3.06 32.06
CA SER A 83 13.35 3.25 32.69
C SER A 83 12.31 3.69 31.66
N ALA A 84 11.16 3.01 31.69
CA ALA A 84 10.05 3.17 30.74
C ALA A 84 9.37 4.56 30.78
N ASP A 85 9.76 5.42 31.73
CA ASP A 85 9.02 6.63 32.08
C ASP A 85 9.42 7.88 31.29
N ASP A 86 10.58 7.90 30.60
CA ASP A 86 11.11 9.12 29.96
C ASP A 86 11.43 9.01 28.46
N ALA A 87 11.31 7.83 27.84
CA ALA A 87 11.62 7.67 26.42
C ALA A 87 10.35 7.92 25.57
N PRO A 88 10.33 8.90 24.65
CA PRO A 88 9.28 8.95 23.63
C PRO A 88 9.25 7.61 22.89
N ALA A 89 8.09 7.16 22.44
CA ALA A 89 7.95 5.92 21.68
C ALA A 89 8.75 6.00 20.36
N THR A 90 10.04 5.70 20.43
CA THR A 90 10.93 5.71 19.27
C THR A 90 10.76 4.41 18.51
N THR A 91 10.57 4.51 17.20
CA THR A 91 10.64 3.36 16.28
C THR A 91 11.90 2.53 16.58
N PRO A 92 11.79 1.19 16.72
CA PRO A 92 12.94 0.33 16.96
C PRO A 92 14.08 0.62 15.99
N LYS A 93 15.32 0.69 16.50
CA LYS A 93 16.48 1.01 15.66
C LYS A 93 16.58 -0.01 14.52
N GLY A 94 16.68 0.51 13.28
CA GLY A 94 16.80 -0.33 12.09
C GLY A 94 15.48 -0.89 11.54
N ARG A 95 14.33 -0.55 12.14
CA ARG A 95 13.02 -0.97 11.60
C ARG A 95 12.72 -0.27 10.27
N ARG A 96 12.42 -1.09 9.26
CA ARG A 96 12.12 -0.72 7.88
C ARG A 96 10.89 -1.42 7.31
N ILE A 97 10.15 -2.21 8.11
CA ILE A 97 8.81 -2.72 7.77
C ILE A 97 7.75 -2.01 8.62
N PHE A 98 6.77 -1.42 7.96
CA PHE A 98 5.62 -0.74 8.56
C PHE A 98 4.32 -1.13 7.88
N VAL A 99 3.22 -0.81 8.56
CA VAL A 99 1.85 -1.07 8.08
C VAL A 99 1.08 0.25 7.94
N ASP A 100 0.22 0.30 6.92
CA ASP A 100 -0.87 1.25 6.74
C ASP A 100 -2.21 0.50 6.80
N ASP A 101 -2.92 0.66 7.93
CA ASP A 101 -4.18 -0.03 8.20
C ASP A 101 -5.43 0.72 7.71
N PHE A 102 -5.26 1.78 6.92
CA PHE A 102 -6.34 2.71 6.61
C PHE A 102 -6.75 2.75 5.15
N ALA A 103 -5.95 2.25 4.22
CA ALA A 103 -6.28 2.29 2.80
C ALA A 103 -7.51 1.42 2.48
N ARG A 104 -8.49 1.99 1.77
CA ARG A 104 -9.77 1.34 1.45
C ARG A 104 -9.90 1.02 -0.03
N ASP A 105 -9.03 1.56 -0.86
CA ASP A 105 -8.93 1.26 -2.28
C ASP A 105 -7.49 1.38 -2.77
N SER A 106 -7.28 1.04 -4.05
CA SER A 106 -5.95 1.03 -4.66
C SER A 106 -5.31 2.42 -4.83
N TYR A 107 -6.11 3.50 -4.86
CA TYR A 107 -5.56 4.85 -4.89
C TYR A 107 -5.02 5.20 -3.49
N GLU A 108 -5.83 4.93 -2.46
CA GLU A 108 -5.42 5.09 -1.07
C GLU A 108 -4.20 4.26 -0.74
N ASN A 109 -4.07 3.04 -1.28
CA ASN A 109 -2.86 2.24 -1.08
C ASN A 109 -1.58 2.99 -1.45
N VAL A 110 -1.57 3.76 -2.54
CA VAL A 110 -0.40 4.53 -2.96
C VAL A 110 -0.18 5.71 -2.03
N ILE A 111 -1.17 6.59 -1.91
CA ILE A 111 -0.99 7.88 -1.23
C ILE A 111 -0.84 7.72 0.30
N PHE A 112 -1.49 6.73 0.90
CA PHE A 112 -1.32 6.42 2.32
C PHE A 112 0.00 5.72 2.60
N SER A 113 0.54 4.92 1.67
CA SER A 113 1.90 4.40 1.81
C SER A 113 2.95 5.52 1.80
N ILE A 114 2.76 6.54 0.96
CA ILE A 114 3.63 7.73 0.95
C ILE A 114 3.50 8.51 2.27
N ALA A 115 2.29 8.69 2.78
CA ALA A 115 2.06 9.35 4.06
C ALA A 115 2.68 8.57 5.22
N ARG A 116 2.51 7.25 5.23
CA ARG A 116 3.09 6.36 6.23
C ARG A 116 4.62 6.37 6.18
N PHE A 117 5.20 6.39 4.98
CA PHE A 117 6.63 6.58 4.80
C PHE A 117 7.10 7.91 5.42
N ALA A 118 6.37 9.01 5.17
CA ALA A 118 6.72 10.30 5.74
C ALA A 118 6.68 10.30 7.28
N GLU A 119 5.66 9.69 7.89
CA GLU A 119 5.59 9.56 9.36
C GLU A 119 6.82 8.85 9.94
N VAL A 120 7.24 7.73 9.34
CA VAL A 120 8.31 6.89 9.90
C VAL A 120 9.71 7.36 9.52
N THR A 121 9.83 8.33 8.60
CA THR A 121 11.11 8.90 8.15
C THR A 121 11.32 10.36 8.56
N GLY A 122 10.44 10.90 9.41
CA GLY A 122 10.56 12.27 9.92
C GLY A 122 10.19 13.34 8.89
N GLY A 123 9.14 13.10 8.11
CA GLY A 123 8.58 14.05 7.13
C GLY A 123 9.18 13.95 5.73
N ARG A 124 10.12 13.04 5.48
CA ARG A 124 10.71 12.84 4.14
C ARG A 124 9.73 12.11 3.22
N THR A 125 9.78 12.41 1.93
CA THR A 125 9.02 11.66 0.91
C THR A 125 9.92 10.67 0.16
N PRO A 126 9.37 9.56 -0.34
CA PRO A 126 10.16 8.58 -1.09
C PRO A 126 10.67 9.19 -2.39
N GLN A 127 11.94 8.94 -2.72
CA GLN A 127 12.53 9.35 -4.00
C GLN A 127 12.24 8.36 -5.13
N ARG A 128 11.89 7.12 -4.79
CA ARG A 128 11.46 6.05 -5.70
C ARG A 128 10.39 5.22 -5.01
N ILE A 129 9.42 4.74 -5.79
CA ILE A 129 8.37 3.83 -5.32
C ILE A 129 8.39 2.57 -6.19
N THR A 130 8.44 1.41 -5.54
CA THR A 130 8.18 0.13 -6.19
C THR A 130 6.92 -0.46 -5.55
N VAL A 131 5.87 -0.67 -6.33
CA VAL A 131 4.66 -1.35 -5.85
C VAL A 131 4.78 -2.84 -6.17
N VAL A 132 4.55 -3.70 -5.18
CA VAL A 132 4.48 -5.16 -5.37
C VAL A 132 3.05 -5.61 -5.19
N GLY A 133 2.52 -6.38 -6.13
CA GLY A 133 1.16 -6.90 -6.04
C GLY A 133 0.75 -7.72 -7.27
N PHE A 134 -0.55 -8.02 -7.37
CA PHE A 134 -1.07 -8.81 -8.49
C PHE A 134 -0.79 -8.17 -9.86
N ALA A 135 -0.32 -8.95 -10.84
CA ALA A 135 0.13 -8.39 -12.12
C ALA A 135 -1.02 -7.76 -12.92
N TYR A 136 -2.23 -8.30 -12.85
CA TYR A 136 -3.40 -7.72 -13.53
C TYR A 136 -3.69 -6.26 -13.12
N LYS A 137 -3.20 -5.79 -11.98
CA LYS A 137 -3.39 -4.41 -11.49
C LYS A 137 -2.33 -3.43 -12.01
N GLU A 138 -1.24 -3.91 -12.60
CA GLU A 138 -0.05 -3.11 -12.94
C GLU A 138 -0.39 -1.83 -13.72
N LYS A 139 -1.12 -1.96 -14.83
CA LYS A 139 -1.51 -0.82 -15.68
C LYS A 139 -2.25 0.27 -14.90
N ARG A 140 -3.14 -0.10 -13.99
CA ARG A 140 -3.86 0.88 -13.17
C ARG A 140 -2.91 1.68 -12.28
N PHE A 141 -1.91 1.04 -11.69
CA PHE A 141 -0.96 1.74 -10.83
C PHE A 141 -0.02 2.65 -11.65
N LEU A 142 0.54 2.13 -12.75
CA LEU A 142 1.50 2.86 -13.58
C LEU A 142 0.86 4.00 -14.40
N GLU A 143 -0.29 3.75 -15.01
CA GLU A 143 -0.92 4.69 -15.95
C GLU A 143 -1.89 5.65 -15.25
N LEU A 144 -2.54 5.24 -14.16
CA LEU A 144 -3.60 6.02 -13.51
C LEU A 144 -3.19 6.55 -12.14
N HIS A 145 -2.88 5.69 -11.16
CA HIS A 145 -2.61 6.15 -9.79
C HIS A 145 -1.34 7.00 -9.69
N ARG A 146 -0.23 6.54 -10.30
CA ARG A 146 1.01 7.31 -10.41
C ARG A 146 0.76 8.66 -11.11
N HIS A 147 -0.01 8.65 -12.21
CA HIS A 147 -0.35 9.86 -12.96
C HIS A 147 -1.17 10.84 -12.12
N ALA A 148 -2.17 10.36 -11.38
CA ALA A 148 -3.03 11.17 -10.52
C ALA A 148 -2.23 11.96 -9.45
N ILE A 149 -1.16 11.36 -8.93
CA ILE A 149 -0.26 12.00 -7.96
C ILE A 149 0.98 12.64 -8.59
N ARG A 150 1.08 12.66 -9.92
CA ARG A 150 2.22 13.20 -10.69
C ARG A 150 3.59 12.65 -10.27
N PHE A 151 3.65 11.40 -9.84
CA PHE A 151 4.94 10.79 -9.49
C PHE A 151 5.75 10.52 -10.77
N PRO A 152 7.07 10.84 -10.82
CA PRO A 152 7.85 10.68 -12.04
C PRO A 152 7.89 9.22 -12.52
N PRO A 153 7.69 8.97 -13.83
CA PRO A 153 7.59 7.61 -14.38
C PRO A 153 8.89 6.81 -14.26
N ASP A 154 10.05 7.45 -14.30
CA ASP A 154 11.38 6.87 -14.10
C ASP A 154 11.67 6.48 -12.64
N ARG A 155 10.82 6.94 -11.70
CA ARG A 155 10.96 6.69 -10.26
C ARG A 155 9.78 5.91 -9.67
N PHE A 156 8.88 5.39 -10.50
CA PHE A 156 7.74 4.59 -10.06
C PHE A 156 7.68 3.29 -10.87
N SER A 157 7.91 2.16 -10.21
CA SER A 157 7.86 0.84 -10.82
C SER A 157 6.78 -0.04 -10.17
N TYR A 158 6.41 -1.11 -10.86
CA TYR A 158 5.46 -2.10 -10.38
C TYR A 158 6.05 -3.50 -10.64
N VAL A 159 5.98 -4.38 -9.64
CA VAL A 159 6.35 -5.78 -9.77
C VAL A 159 5.08 -6.60 -9.64
N GLY A 160 4.60 -7.07 -10.80
CA GLY A 160 3.43 -7.93 -10.92
C GLY A 160 3.77 -9.37 -10.60
N ILE A 161 3.08 -9.96 -9.63
CA ILE A 161 3.18 -11.38 -9.29
C ILE A 161 1.80 -11.99 -9.45
N ASP A 162 1.70 -12.97 -10.35
CA ASP A 162 0.51 -13.78 -10.51
C ASP A 162 0.70 -15.13 -9.82
N GLU A 163 -0.41 -15.77 -9.46
CA GLU A 163 -0.41 -17.14 -9.03
C GLU A 163 -0.06 -18.07 -10.21
N PRO A 164 0.72 -19.15 -10.03
CA PRO A 164 0.91 -20.16 -11.07
C PRO A 164 -0.39 -20.73 -11.64
N SER A 165 -1.44 -20.86 -10.82
CA SER A 165 -2.80 -21.29 -11.20
C SER A 165 -3.69 -20.19 -11.78
N LEU A 166 -3.20 -18.94 -11.87
CA LEU A 166 -3.81 -17.88 -12.68
C LEU A 166 -3.29 -17.88 -14.13
N ARG A 167 -2.33 -18.76 -14.46
CA ARG A 167 -2.02 -19.09 -15.86
C ARG A 167 -3.20 -19.89 -16.40
N PRO A 168 -3.69 -19.61 -17.63
CA PRO A 168 -4.79 -20.36 -18.20
C PRO A 168 -4.42 -21.85 -18.26
N ASP A 169 -5.09 -22.66 -17.46
CA ASP A 169 -5.11 -24.11 -17.68
C ASP A 169 -5.86 -24.35 -19.00
N GLU A 170 -5.35 -25.22 -19.89
CA GLU A 170 -5.98 -25.53 -21.18
C GLU A 170 -7.40 -26.15 -21.02
N HIS A 171 -7.82 -26.48 -19.79
CA HIS A 171 -9.14 -26.97 -19.42
C HIS A 171 -9.96 -25.97 -18.59
N ALA A 172 -10.08 -24.73 -19.07
CA ALA A 172 -10.80 -23.66 -18.37
C ALA A 172 -12.32 -23.94 -18.21
N THR A 173 -12.76 -24.19 -16.97
CA THR A 173 -14.18 -24.09 -16.57
C THR A 173 -14.53 -22.64 -16.23
N ALA A 174 -15.83 -22.30 -16.18
CA ALA A 174 -16.36 -20.93 -16.03
C ALA A 174 -15.86 -20.15 -14.78
N THR A 175 -15.22 -20.82 -13.83
CA THR A 175 -14.61 -20.25 -12.62
C THR A 175 -13.18 -19.74 -12.81
N ASN A 176 -12.50 -20.08 -13.92
CA ASN A 176 -11.13 -19.67 -14.25
C ASN A 176 -11.06 -18.50 -15.27
N ARG A 177 -11.91 -17.48 -15.14
CA ARG A 177 -11.72 -16.26 -15.94
C ARG A 177 -10.45 -15.54 -15.48
N PRO A 178 -9.58 -15.10 -16.40
CA PRO A 178 -8.46 -14.25 -16.04
C PRO A 178 -8.98 -13.01 -15.30
N LEU A 179 -8.38 -12.71 -14.16
CA LEU A 179 -8.72 -11.53 -13.36
C LEU A 179 -8.47 -10.30 -14.24
N SER A 180 -9.53 -9.51 -14.47
CA SER A 180 -9.47 -8.31 -15.31
C SER A 180 -9.65 -7.06 -14.47
N ASP A 181 -8.73 -6.11 -14.64
CA ASP A 181 -8.79 -4.82 -13.98
C ASP A 181 -9.61 -3.77 -14.75
N ALA A 182 -10.12 -4.12 -15.94
CA ALA A 182 -10.73 -3.19 -16.88
C ALA A 182 -11.88 -2.37 -16.29
N LYS A 183 -12.76 -3.00 -15.50
CA LYS A 183 -13.88 -2.31 -14.83
C LYS A 183 -13.38 -1.28 -13.83
N THR A 184 -12.36 -1.61 -13.04
CA THR A 184 -11.81 -0.69 -12.05
C THR A 184 -11.02 0.42 -12.72
N MET A 185 -10.22 0.11 -13.75
CA MET A 185 -9.55 1.13 -14.56
C MET A 185 -10.53 2.12 -15.20
N ALA A 186 -11.64 1.65 -15.76
CA ALA A 186 -12.67 2.53 -16.32
C ALA A 186 -13.24 3.51 -15.28
N ARG A 187 -13.45 3.04 -14.04
CA ARG A 187 -13.88 3.90 -12.93
C ARG A 187 -12.80 4.91 -12.52
N VAL A 188 -11.54 4.47 -12.39
CA VAL A 188 -10.43 5.37 -12.02
C VAL A 188 -10.19 6.41 -13.11
N LYS A 189 -10.33 6.07 -14.39
CA LYS A 189 -10.25 7.05 -15.50
C LYS A 189 -11.29 8.16 -15.40
N GLN A 190 -12.46 7.87 -14.82
CA GLN A 190 -13.52 8.86 -14.60
C GLN A 190 -13.34 9.65 -13.30
N ASP A 191 -12.59 9.11 -12.33
CA ASP A 191 -12.37 9.68 -11.00
C ASP A 191 -11.00 9.24 -10.47
N LEU A 192 -9.95 9.95 -10.88
CA LEU A 192 -8.55 9.59 -10.61
C LEU A 192 -8.24 9.49 -9.12
N TYR A 193 -8.90 10.30 -8.30
CA TYR A 193 -8.73 10.37 -6.84
C TYR A 193 -9.72 9.47 -6.08
N MET A 194 -10.62 8.82 -6.82
CA MET A 194 -11.66 7.92 -6.29
C MET A 194 -12.54 8.59 -5.22
N CYS A 195 -12.74 9.90 -5.31
CA CYS A 195 -13.48 10.69 -4.32
C CYS A 195 -14.99 10.46 -4.39
N ARG A 196 -15.55 10.33 -5.60
CA ARG A 196 -17.00 10.14 -5.84
C ARG A 196 -17.31 8.68 -6.13
N LEU A 197 -16.66 8.11 -7.13
CA LEU A 197 -16.88 6.72 -7.55
C LEU A 197 -16.29 5.72 -6.55
N GLY A 198 -15.32 6.11 -5.72
CA GLY A 198 -14.79 5.26 -4.64
C GLY A 198 -15.58 5.36 -3.34
N LEU A 199 -16.42 6.38 -3.14
CA LEU A 199 -17.01 6.71 -1.84
C LEU A 199 -17.82 5.56 -1.22
N ALA A 200 -18.68 4.91 -2.02
CA ALA A 200 -19.48 3.78 -1.55
C ALA A 200 -18.60 2.60 -1.11
N THR A 201 -17.53 2.32 -1.87
CA THR A 201 -16.54 1.28 -1.53
C THR A 201 -15.80 1.64 -0.24
N ARG A 202 -15.31 2.89 -0.10
CA ARG A 202 -14.62 3.38 1.10
C ARG A 202 -15.50 3.30 2.35
N ARG A 203 -16.80 3.62 2.25
CA ARG A 203 -17.76 3.50 3.35
C ARG A 203 -17.94 2.06 3.80
N LYS A 204 -18.07 1.11 2.86
CA LYS A 204 -18.20 -0.32 3.17
C LYS A 204 -16.92 -0.88 3.80
N ARG A 205 -15.76 -0.43 3.32
CA ARG A 205 -14.42 -0.85 3.76
C ARG A 205 -13.90 -0.07 4.99
N ASN A 206 -14.81 0.47 5.81
CA ASN A 206 -14.49 1.05 7.11
C ASN A 206 -15.59 0.71 8.14
N PRO A 207 -15.84 -0.59 8.40
CA PRO A 207 -16.95 -1.02 9.26
C PRO A 207 -16.83 -0.49 10.69
N ASN A 208 -15.60 -0.35 11.17
CA ASN A 208 -15.28 0.15 12.51
C ASN A 208 -15.18 1.69 12.58
N ARG A 209 -15.52 2.39 11.50
CA ARG A 209 -15.54 3.87 11.41
C ARG A 209 -14.26 4.54 11.91
N ARG A 210 -13.09 3.94 11.62
CA ARG A 210 -11.78 4.50 11.98
C ARG A 210 -11.53 5.79 11.20
N ALA A 211 -10.94 6.78 11.86
CA ALA A 211 -10.46 8.00 11.22
C ALA A 211 -9.06 7.76 10.62
N VAL A 212 -8.82 8.28 9.42
CA VAL A 212 -7.52 8.19 8.75
C VAL A 212 -6.58 9.25 9.34
N PRO A 213 -5.40 8.90 9.87
CA PRO A 213 -4.54 9.83 10.60
C PRO A 213 -3.77 10.79 9.67
N TYR A 214 -3.55 10.39 8.42
CA TYR A 214 -2.67 11.10 7.48
C TYR A 214 -3.11 12.54 7.16
N TYR A 215 -4.38 12.87 7.36
CA TYR A 215 -4.85 14.26 7.24
C TYR A 215 -4.26 15.20 8.30
N LEU A 216 -3.74 14.65 9.41
CA LEU A 216 -3.12 15.40 10.49
C LEU A 216 -1.59 15.30 10.46
N THR A 217 -1.06 14.13 10.10
CA THR A 217 0.37 13.80 10.25
C THR A 217 1.19 14.00 8.97
N ALA A 218 0.56 14.01 7.79
CA ALA A 218 1.28 14.19 6.54
C ALA A 218 1.89 15.61 6.43
N PRO A 219 3.05 15.76 5.75
CA PRO A 219 3.59 17.05 5.33
C PRO A 219 2.56 17.88 4.57
N ALA A 220 2.71 19.20 4.58
CA ALA A 220 1.69 20.14 4.09
C ALA A 220 1.31 19.90 2.61
N GLU A 221 2.31 19.64 1.77
CA GLU A 221 2.15 19.38 0.34
C GLU A 221 1.38 18.08 0.08
N LEU A 222 1.72 17.02 0.84
CA LEU A 222 1.03 15.73 0.76
C LEU A 222 -0.40 15.82 1.31
N ARG A 223 -0.61 16.58 2.39
CA ARG A 223 -1.94 16.84 2.95
C ARG A 223 -2.83 17.58 1.96
N ALA A 224 -2.29 18.55 1.22
CA ALA A 224 -3.04 19.25 0.17
C ALA A 224 -3.48 18.30 -0.94
N LEU A 225 -2.61 17.36 -1.36
CA LEU A 225 -2.98 16.30 -2.31
C LEU A 225 -4.03 15.33 -1.75
N LEU A 226 -3.92 14.94 -0.47
CA LEU A 226 -4.89 14.06 0.21
C LEU A 226 -6.30 14.65 0.27
N LEU A 227 -6.41 15.98 0.32
CA LEU A 227 -7.68 16.72 0.34
C LEU A 227 -8.21 17.05 -1.05
N HIS A 228 -7.43 16.80 -2.10
CA HIS A 228 -7.81 17.12 -3.47
C HIS A 228 -8.82 16.12 -4.03
N CYS A 229 -9.85 16.64 -4.69
CA CYS A 229 -10.84 15.89 -5.44
C CYS A 229 -11.23 16.69 -6.68
N GLY A 230 -11.50 16.00 -7.78
CA GLY A 230 -11.94 16.63 -9.02
C GLY A 230 -11.46 15.87 -10.25
N PRO A 231 -11.94 16.24 -11.43
CA PRO A 231 -11.48 15.63 -12.68
C PRO A 231 -10.07 16.10 -13.05
N GLU A 232 -9.70 17.31 -12.63
CA GLU A 232 -8.39 17.89 -12.92
C GLU A 232 -7.31 17.34 -12.00
N LEU A 233 -6.10 17.20 -12.56
CA LEU A 233 -4.93 16.89 -11.75
C LEU A 233 -4.71 17.97 -10.69
N PHE A 234 -4.31 17.55 -9.49
CA PHE A 234 -3.89 18.46 -8.43
C PHE A 234 -2.82 19.42 -8.95
N GLN A 235 -2.97 20.73 -8.74
CA GLN A 235 -2.06 21.76 -9.28
C GLN A 235 -1.05 22.28 -8.24
N GLY A 236 -1.20 21.95 -6.96
CA GLY A 236 -0.30 22.43 -5.91
C GLY A 236 1.12 21.87 -6.01
N GLN A 237 2.02 22.34 -5.15
CA GLN A 237 3.37 21.79 -5.07
C GLN A 237 3.37 20.35 -4.55
N LEU A 238 4.26 19.52 -5.08
CA LEU A 238 4.47 18.15 -4.61
C LEU A 238 5.97 17.90 -4.42
N PRO A 239 6.39 17.19 -3.36
CA PRO A 239 7.81 17.01 -3.03
C PRO A 239 8.64 16.27 -4.09
N TRP A 240 7.99 15.56 -5.01
CA TRP A 240 8.61 14.80 -6.09
C TRP A 240 8.37 15.39 -7.48
N ASP A 241 7.60 16.48 -7.60
CA ASP A 241 7.33 17.12 -8.89
C ASP A 241 8.49 18.08 -9.24
N PRO A 242 9.06 18.00 -10.46
CA PRO A 242 10.07 18.94 -10.94
C PRO A 242 9.66 20.42 -10.85
N ARG A 243 8.36 20.73 -10.84
CA ARG A 243 7.86 22.10 -10.65
C ARG A 243 8.14 22.67 -9.25
N ALA A 244 8.52 21.85 -8.28
CA ALA A 244 8.90 22.32 -6.96
C ALA A 244 10.26 23.05 -6.95
N THR A 245 11.08 22.89 -7.99
CA THR A 245 12.39 23.58 -8.12
C THR A 245 12.33 24.90 -8.88
N GLU A 246 11.20 25.27 -9.49
CA GLU A 246 11.03 26.57 -10.15
C GLU A 246 10.33 27.56 -9.22
N PRO A 247 10.90 28.76 -8.98
CA PRO A 247 10.19 29.81 -8.25
C PRO A 247 8.89 30.13 -9.00
N GLN A 248 7.77 30.11 -8.27
CA GLN A 248 6.48 30.52 -8.82
C GLN A 248 6.56 32.01 -9.23
N PRO A 249 6.00 32.39 -10.38
CA PRO A 249 5.98 33.79 -10.83
C PRO A 249 5.16 34.70 -9.89
#